data_AF-A0ABD0WTH2-F1
#
_entry.id   AF-A0ABD0WTH2-F1
#
_cell.length_a   1.000
_cell.length_b   1.000
_cell.length_c   1.000
_cell.angle_alpha   90.00
_cell.angle_beta   90.00
_cell.angle_gamma   90.00
#
_symmetry.space_group_name_H-M   'P 1'
#
loop_
_entity.id
_entity.type
_entity.pdbx_description
1 polymer ?
#
loop_
_entity_poly.entity_id
_entity_poly.type
_entity_poly.pdbx_seq_one_letter_code
_entity_poly.pdbx_strand_id
1 'polypeptide(L)'
;MVDKDICEMNALRKVFPESDILLCWYHVMQAVIRWLSKTDSGVSGPSNTDVRTEIISFIRKMKLCSTHQDFKSTAEQFFKRFEDFPALCLYIKDHWLEIGHTWSDFGRCYNHADSDTNNLVKDFSIA
;
A
#
# COMPACT_ATOMS: atom_id res chain seq x y z
N MET A 1 3.03 -13.45 -4.01
CA MET A 1 2.62 -12.27 -3.23
C MET A 1 3.39 -12.31 -1.93
N VAL A 2 4.06 -11.23 -1.55
CA VAL A 2 5.02 -11.22 -0.43
C VAL A 2 4.87 -9.98 0.44
N ASP A 3 5.55 -9.96 1.57
CA ASP A 3 5.65 -8.77 2.40
C ASP A 3 6.68 -7.81 1.81
N LYS A 4 6.70 -6.56 2.28
CA LYS A 4 7.71 -5.59 1.84
C LYS A 4 9.03 -5.87 2.57
N ASP A 5 9.65 -7.01 2.27
CA ASP A 5 10.95 -7.43 2.78
C ASP A 5 12.00 -7.51 1.65
N ILE A 6 13.06 -6.72 1.77
CA ILE A 6 14.05 -6.59 0.69
C ILE A 6 14.81 -7.90 0.48
N CYS A 7 15.08 -8.67 1.54
CA CYS A 7 15.80 -9.92 1.44
C CYS A 7 14.96 -10.98 0.72
N GLU A 8 13.68 -11.12 1.08
CA GLU A 8 12.73 -12.01 0.41
C GLU A 8 12.57 -11.63 -1.06
N MET A 9 12.34 -10.34 -1.35
CA MET A 9 12.18 -9.86 -2.72
C MET A 9 13.43 -10.13 -3.57
N ASN A 10 14.63 -9.90 -3.02
CA ASN A 10 15.88 -10.16 -3.74
C ASN A 10 16.14 -11.65 -3.95
N ALA A 11 15.80 -12.50 -2.97
CA ALA A 11 15.90 -13.94 -3.11
C ALA A 11 14.97 -14.46 -4.22
N LEU A 12 13.72 -13.98 -4.26
CA LEU A 12 12.76 -14.34 -5.30
C LEU A 12 13.18 -13.88 -6.68
N ARG A 13 13.68 -12.64 -6.83
CA ARG A 13 14.23 -12.15 -8.11
C ARG A 13 15.39 -13.02 -8.62
N LYS A 14 16.20 -13.56 -7.71
CA LYS A 14 17.33 -14.42 -8.07
C LYS A 14 16.88 -15.81 -8.53
N VAL A 15 15.86 -16.38 -7.91
CA VAL A 15 15.39 -17.75 -8.20
C VAL A 15 14.35 -17.78 -9.33
N PHE A 16 13.50 -16.76 -9.42
CA PHE A 16 12.40 -16.64 -10.38
C PHE A 16 12.45 -15.28 -11.10
N PRO A 17 13.47 -15.03 -11.93
CA PRO A 17 13.70 -13.72 -12.55
C PRO A 17 12.60 -13.30 -13.54
N GLU A 18 11.85 -14.25 -14.08
CA GLU A 18 10.75 -14.00 -15.02
C GLU A 18 9.41 -13.75 -14.32
N SER A 19 9.33 -13.93 -12.99
CA SER A 19 8.10 -13.74 -12.23
C SER A 19 8.00 -12.33 -11.66
N ASP A 20 6.82 -11.73 -11.80
CA ASP A 20 6.49 -10.49 -11.11
C ASP A 20 6.39 -10.70 -9.59
N ILE A 21 6.94 -9.76 -8.83
CA ILE A 21 6.80 -9.72 -7.37
C ILE A 21 5.72 -8.71 -7.01
N LEU A 22 4.64 -9.24 -6.43
CA LEU A 22 3.54 -8.44 -5.91
C LEU A 22 3.57 -8.39 -4.39
N LEU A 23 3.36 -7.20 -3.85
CA LEU A 23 3.20 -7.00 -2.42
C LEU A 23 1.81 -7.40 -1.96
N CYS A 24 1.72 -7.93 -0.75
CA CYS A 24 0.46 -8.25 -0.13
C CYS A 24 -0.31 -6.97 0.23
N TRP A 25 -1.49 -6.81 -0.34
CA TRP A 25 -2.36 -5.66 -0.10
C TRP A 25 -2.65 -5.45 1.39
N TYR A 26 -2.92 -6.54 2.12
CA TYR A 26 -3.14 -6.48 3.57
C TYR A 26 -1.97 -5.78 4.29
N HIS A 27 -0.73 -6.17 3.98
CA HIS A 27 0.45 -5.60 4.63
C HIS A 27 0.78 -4.17 4.18
N VAL A 28 0.49 -3.83 2.92
CA VAL A 28 0.53 -2.45 2.43
C VAL A 28 -0.41 -1.57 3.26
N MET A 29 -1.69 -1.96 3.35
CA MET A 29 -2.70 -1.20 4.09
C MET A 29 -2.38 -1.14 5.59
N GLN A 30 -1.95 -2.25 6.19
CA GLN A 30 -1.57 -2.30 7.60
C GLN A 30 -0.35 -1.40 7.89
N ALA A 31 0.64 -1.35 7.00
CA ALA A 31 1.80 -0.46 7.12
C ALA A 31 1.40 1.01 7.04
N VAL A 32 0.52 1.39 6.09
CA VAL A 32 -0.05 2.74 6.01
C VAL A 32 -0.80 3.09 7.29
N ILE A 33 -1.76 2.26 7.73
CA ILE A 33 -2.57 2.53 8.93
C ILE A 33 -1.70 2.70 10.18
N ARG A 34 -0.67 1.85 10.34
CA ARG A 34 0.29 1.97 11.44
C ARG A 34 1.06 3.28 11.38
N TRP A 35 1.53 3.67 10.20
CA TRP A 35 2.26 4.92 10.02
C TRP A 35 1.40 6.15 10.34
N LEU A 36 0.13 6.17 9.89
CA LEU A 36 -0.82 7.25 10.20
C LEU A 36 -1.13 7.40 11.70
N SER A 37 -0.90 6.36 12.49
CA SER A 37 -1.07 6.40 13.95
C SER A 37 0.15 6.96 14.68
N LYS A 38 1.29 7.15 14.02
CA LYS A 38 2.50 7.71 14.64
C LYS A 38 2.38 9.22 14.80
N THR A 39 2.91 9.76 15.90
CA THR A 39 2.83 11.19 16.23
C THR A 39 3.51 12.09 15.19
N ASP A 40 4.60 11.60 14.58
CA ASP A 40 5.35 12.27 13.52
C ASP A 40 4.67 12.28 12.15
N SER A 41 3.55 11.58 11.99
CA SER A 41 2.79 11.56 10.73
C SER A 41 2.10 12.88 10.38
N GLY A 42 1.93 13.77 11.35
CA GLY A 42 1.15 15.02 11.21
C GLY A 42 -0.37 14.83 11.14
N VAL A 43 -0.85 13.57 11.11
CA VAL A 43 -2.28 13.21 11.02
C VAL A 43 -2.71 12.26 12.14
N SER A 44 -1.90 12.12 13.18
CA SER A 44 -2.25 11.32 14.35
C SER A 44 -3.31 11.99 15.24
N GLY A 45 -3.89 11.23 16.16
CA GLY A 45 -4.85 11.74 17.14
C GLY A 45 -6.31 11.76 16.67
N PRO A 46 -7.25 11.98 17.60
CA PRO A 46 -8.68 11.84 17.35
C PRO A 46 -9.26 12.93 16.43
N SER A 47 -8.69 14.14 16.42
CA SER A 47 -9.14 15.25 15.58
C SER A 47 -8.90 15.03 14.08
N ASN A 48 -8.04 14.07 13.72
CA ASN A 48 -7.67 13.77 12.33
C ASN A 48 -8.35 12.51 11.79
N THR A 49 -9.40 12.01 12.46
CA THR A 49 -10.09 10.77 12.07
C THR A 49 -10.62 10.82 10.64
N ASP A 50 -11.24 11.94 10.25
CA ASP A 50 -11.78 12.12 8.90
C ASP A 50 -10.66 12.20 7.85
N VAL A 51 -9.60 12.94 8.15
CA VAL A 51 -8.41 13.04 7.29
C VAL A 51 -7.79 11.65 7.06
N ARG A 52 -7.62 10.85 8.11
CA ARG A 52 -7.10 9.47 8.00
C ARG A 52 -8.02 8.57 7.17
N THR A 53 -9.33 8.70 7.34
CA THR A 53 -10.32 7.96 6.55
C THR A 53 -10.22 8.34 5.07
N GLU A 54 -10.05 9.63 4.77
CA GLU A 54 -9.86 10.13 3.41
C GLU A 54 -8.55 9.62 2.79
N ILE A 55 -7.45 9.62 3.55
CA ILE A 55 -6.15 9.05 3.12
C ILE A 55 -6.32 7.57 2.75
N ILE A 56 -6.94 6.77 3.63
CA ILE A 56 -7.18 5.34 3.38
C ILE A 56 -8.03 5.14 2.12
N SER A 57 -9.03 5.99 1.90
CA SER A 57 -9.85 5.98 0.68
C SER A 57 -9.00 6.24 -0.57
N PHE A 58 -8.09 7.20 -0.54
CA PHE A 58 -7.16 7.43 -1.65
C PHE A 58 -6.21 6.26 -1.90
N ILE A 59 -5.64 5.64 -0.86
CA ILE A 59 -4.78 4.46 -1.03
C ILE A 59 -5.57 3.31 -1.68
N ARG A 60 -6.84 3.09 -1.28
CA ARG A 60 -7.75 2.12 -1.92
C ARG A 60 -8.02 2.47 -3.39
N LYS A 61 -8.27 3.75 -3.70
CA LYS A 61 -8.46 4.20 -5.09
C LYS A 61 -7.22 3.92 -5.95
N MET A 62 -6.03 4.23 -5.43
CA MET A 62 -4.77 3.92 -6.12
C MET A 62 -4.57 2.41 -6.32
N LYS A 63 -4.94 1.58 -5.33
CA LYS A 63 -4.91 0.12 -5.48
C LYS A 63 -5.79 -0.34 -6.65
N LEU A 64 -6.99 0.24 -6.80
CA LEU A 64 -7.95 -0.13 -7.84
C LEU A 64 -7.65 0.47 -9.23
N CYS A 65 -6.57 1.24 -9.40
CA CYS A 65 -6.24 1.82 -10.69
C CYS A 65 -5.89 0.74 -11.72
N SER A 66 -6.61 0.75 -12.85
CA SER A 66 -6.43 -0.22 -13.95
C SER A 66 -5.23 0.10 -14.84
N THR A 67 -4.73 1.33 -14.83
CA THR A 67 -3.58 1.73 -15.63
C THR A 67 -2.57 2.53 -14.79
N HIS A 68 -1.33 2.56 -15.26
CA HIS A 68 -0.29 3.40 -14.67
C HIS A 68 -0.65 4.89 -14.74
N GLN A 69 -1.36 5.32 -15.80
CA GLN A 69 -1.80 6.70 -15.95
C GLN A 69 -2.89 7.06 -14.94
N ASP A 70 -3.86 6.17 -14.69
CA ASP A 70 -4.91 6.38 -13.67
C ASP A 70 -4.30 6.48 -12.28
N PHE A 71 -3.31 5.62 -11.99
CA PHE A 71 -2.58 5.64 -10.73
C PHE A 71 -1.83 6.95 -10.54
N LYS A 72 -1.08 7.38 -11.55
CA LYS A 72 -0.35 8.66 -11.51
C LYS A 72 -1.32 9.82 -11.28
N SER A 73 -2.43 9.85 -12.00
CA SER A 73 -3.44 10.90 -11.89
C SER A 73 -4.10 10.91 -10.49
N THR A 74 -4.34 9.73 -9.91
CA THR A 74 -4.89 9.59 -8.55
C THR A 74 -3.86 10.00 -7.49
N ALA A 75 -2.58 9.68 -7.68
CA ALA A 75 -1.50 10.11 -6.81
C ALA A 75 -1.29 11.64 -6.86
N GLU A 76 -1.37 12.26 -8.03
CA GLU A 76 -1.33 13.73 -8.17
C GLU A 76 -2.49 14.40 -7.41
N GLN A 77 -3.70 13.85 -7.49
CA GLN A 77 -4.84 14.31 -6.69
C GLN A 77 -4.59 14.13 -5.19
N PHE A 78 -3.99 13.02 -4.77
CA PHE A 78 -3.61 12.79 -3.38
C PHE A 78 -2.65 13.88 -2.88
N PHE A 79 -1.54 14.11 -3.60
CA PHE A 79 -0.53 15.09 -3.18
C PHE A 79 -1.08 16.51 -3.14
N LYS A 80 -1.96 16.88 -4.08
CA LYS A 80 -2.66 18.16 -4.06
C LYS A 80 -3.62 18.27 -2.88
N ARG A 81 -4.38 17.20 -2.58
CA ARG A 81 -5.38 17.20 -1.51
C ARG A 81 -4.76 17.32 -0.11
N PHE A 82 -3.57 16.75 0.07
CA PHE A 82 -2.86 16.68 1.34
C PHE A 82 -1.56 17.50 1.35
N GLU A 83 -1.49 18.56 0.54
CA GLU A 83 -0.29 19.42 0.45
C GLU A 83 0.12 20.03 1.80
N ASP A 84 -0.86 20.29 2.68
CA ASP A 84 -0.67 20.78 4.04
C ASP A 84 -0.06 19.72 5.01
N PHE A 85 0.08 18.47 4.58
CA PHE A 85 0.63 17.36 5.36
C PHE A 85 1.95 16.86 4.76
N PRO A 86 3.05 17.62 4.86
CA PRO A 86 4.31 17.30 4.18
C PRO A 86 4.91 15.97 4.61
N ALA A 87 4.81 15.59 5.88
CA ALA A 87 5.30 14.30 6.39
C ALA A 87 4.57 13.11 5.73
N LEU A 88 3.26 13.23 5.52
CA LEU A 88 2.45 12.24 4.81
C LEU A 88 2.87 12.14 3.34
N CYS A 89 3.00 13.28 2.67
CA CYS A 89 3.40 13.32 1.27
C CYS A 89 4.79 12.69 1.07
N LEU A 90 5.77 13.01 1.91
CA LEU A 90 7.09 12.39 1.89
C LEU A 90 7.00 10.87 2.11
N TYR A 91 6.24 10.42 3.11
CA TYR A 91 6.08 9.00 3.38
C TYR A 91 5.47 8.23 2.19
N ILE A 92 4.39 8.74 1.60
CA ILE A 92 3.76 8.07 0.45
C ILE A 92 4.69 8.04 -0.76
N LYS A 93 5.37 9.16 -1.03
CA LYS A 93 6.33 9.26 -2.13
C LYS A 93 7.47 8.25 -1.99
N ASP A 94 8.14 8.24 -0.84
CA ASP A 94 9.38 7.50 -0.64
C ASP A 94 9.13 5.99 -0.41
N HIS A 95 7.97 5.62 0.12
CA HIS A 95 7.71 4.23 0.49
C HIS A 95 6.78 3.47 -0.45
N TRP A 96 5.91 4.15 -1.21
CA TRP A 96 4.81 3.49 -1.92
C TRP A 96 4.66 3.90 -3.39
N LEU A 97 4.98 5.14 -3.74
CA LEU A 97 4.71 5.67 -5.08
C LEU A 97 5.56 4.99 -6.16
N GLU A 98 6.88 4.90 -5.97
CA GLU A 98 7.81 4.31 -6.95
C GLU A 98 7.54 2.82 -7.19
N ILE A 99 7.06 2.14 -6.14
CA ILE A 99 6.72 0.72 -6.17
C ILE A 99 5.22 0.48 -6.40
N GLY A 100 4.47 1.48 -6.86
CA GLY A 100 3.03 1.41 -7.15
C GLY A 100 2.62 0.13 -7.88
N HIS A 101 3.34 -0.16 -8.97
CA HIS A 101 3.16 -1.34 -9.82
C HIS A 101 3.23 -2.70 -9.09
N THR A 102 3.76 -2.76 -7.88
CA THR A 102 3.85 -4.00 -7.09
C THR A 102 2.63 -4.24 -6.20
N TRP A 103 1.80 -3.23 -5.92
CA TRP A 103 0.68 -3.34 -4.97
C TRP A 103 -0.67 -2.83 -5.48
N SER A 104 -0.70 -2.06 -6.57
CA SER A 104 -1.93 -1.72 -7.27
C SER A 104 -2.31 -2.79 -8.28
N ASP A 105 -3.55 -2.79 -8.74
CA ASP A 105 -4.06 -3.81 -9.65
C ASP A 105 -3.46 -3.64 -11.05
N PHE A 106 -3.29 -2.41 -11.56
CA PHE A 106 -2.71 -2.10 -12.90
C PHE A 106 -3.28 -3.00 -14.00
N GLY A 107 -4.60 -3.21 -13.96
CA GLY A 107 -5.32 -3.99 -14.97
C GLY A 107 -5.27 -5.50 -14.73
N ARG A 108 -4.67 -5.94 -13.62
CA ARG A 108 -4.71 -7.35 -13.20
C ARG A 108 -6.05 -7.64 -12.54
N CYS A 109 -6.88 -8.42 -13.21
CA CYS A 109 -8.12 -8.94 -12.65
C CYS A 109 -7.81 -10.11 -11.70
N TYR A 110 -7.45 -9.82 -10.45
CA TYR A 110 -7.37 -10.85 -9.42
C TYR A 110 -8.73 -11.04 -8.76
N ASN A 111 -9.38 -12.17 -9.02
CA ASN A 111 -10.54 -12.61 -8.26
C ASN A 111 -10.08 -13.02 -6.86
N HIS A 112 -10.18 -12.09 -5.91
CA HIS A 112 -9.83 -12.32 -4.50
C HIS A 112 -10.95 -12.97 -3.69
N ALA A 113 -12.04 -13.45 -4.30
CA ALA A 113 -13.15 -14.15 -3.62
C ALA A 113 -13.53 -13.51 -2.26
N ASP A 114 -13.65 -12.18 -2.23
CA ASP A 114 -13.93 -11.35 -1.04
C ASP A 114 -12.96 -11.50 0.15
N SER A 115 -11.81 -12.14 -0.03
CA SER A 115 -10.72 -12.19 0.93
C SER A 115 -9.64 -11.17 0.56
N ASP A 116 -9.61 -10.04 1.27
CA ASP A 116 -8.48 -9.08 1.26
C ASP A 116 -7.17 -9.68 1.85
N THR A 117 -7.17 -10.97 2.19
CA THR A 117 -6.05 -11.72 2.79
C THR A 117 -5.75 -13.00 2.00
N ASN A 118 -4.61 -13.03 1.31
CA ASN A 118 -4.07 -14.26 0.71
C ASN A 118 -3.07 -14.99 1.63
N ASN A 119 -2.75 -14.43 2.81
CA ASN A 119 -2.03 -15.15 3.85
C ASN A 119 -3.03 -15.92 4.72
N LEU A 120 -3.32 -17.16 4.34
CA LEU A 120 -4.02 -18.14 5.19
C LEU A 120 -3.17 -18.53 6.43
N VAL A 121 -1.95 -18.02 6.57
CA VAL A 121 -1.08 -18.25 7.72
C VAL A 121 -1.41 -17.26 8.84
N LYS A 122 -2.55 -17.46 9.49
CA LYS A 122 -2.85 -16.88 10.80
C LYS A 122 -3.35 -17.97 11.74
N ASP A 123 -2.46 -18.91 12.06
CA ASP A 123 -2.38 -19.60 13.35
C ASP A 123 -1.37 -20.75 13.25
N PHE A 124 -0.13 -20.48 13.61
CA PHE A 124 0.76 -21.51 14.15
C PHE A 124 0.94 -21.24 15.65
N SER A 125 -0.19 -21.27 16.36
CA SER A 125 -0.18 -21.47 17.81
C SER A 125 0.05 -22.97 18.02
N ILE A 126 1.31 -23.36 18.18
CA ILE A 126 1.71 -24.69 18.60
C ILE A 126 1.22 -24.89 20.05
N ALA A 127 0.38 -25.92 20.22
CA ALA A 127 0.06 -26.69 21.43
C ALA A 127 -0.09 -25.95 22.78
#